data_AF-A0A523TPH3-F1
#
_entry.id   AF-A0A523TPH3-F1
#
_cell.length_a   1.000
_cell.length_b   1.000
_cell.length_c   1.000
_cell.angle_alpha   90.00
_cell.angle_beta   90.00
_cell.angle_gamma   90.00
#
_symmetry.space_group_name_H-M   'P 1'
#
loop_
_entity.id
_entity.type
_entity.pdbx_description
1 polymer ?
#
loop_
_entity_poly.entity_id
_entity_poly.type
_entity_poly.pdbx_seq_one_letter_code
_entity_poly.pdbx_strand_id
1 'polypeptide(L)'
;MSRALKNLNIEPIILTQKTASNQQKEEVIDGIKVLRFDCGDFVDRIQKFNNASEEEKQTLTDKLFKPSDIENTAMKLAKEFHLFIKENKPKAIHVHNSYFITPYALYFLKQNHDTFPTTSFYFWSH
;
A
#
# COMPACT_ATOMS: atom_id res chain seq x y z
N MET A 1 17.94 0.78 -2.46
CA MET A 1 17.60 2.16 -2.00
C MET A 1 17.71 2.30 -0.48
N SER A 2 17.04 1.45 0.32
CA SER A 2 16.93 1.64 1.78
C SER A 2 18.24 1.58 2.58
N ARG A 3 19.19 0.69 2.24
CA ARG A 3 20.52 0.67 2.89
C ARG A 3 21.36 1.92 2.57
N ALA A 4 21.24 2.46 1.35
CA ALA A 4 21.94 3.68 0.97
C ALA A 4 21.40 4.91 1.73
N LEU A 5 20.10 4.95 2.04
CA LEU A 5 19.50 6.02 2.86
C LEU A 5 20.02 6.00 4.30
N LYS A 6 20.20 4.82 4.89
CA LYS A 6 20.81 4.70 6.24
C LYS A 6 22.22 5.29 6.30
N ASN A 7 23.02 5.08 5.27
CA ASN A 7 24.37 5.65 5.17
C ASN A 7 24.35 7.20 5.08
N LEU A 8 23.21 7.79 4.76
CA LEU A 8 22.97 9.24 4.75
C LEU A 8 22.27 9.74 6.03
N ASN A 9 22.23 8.93 7.10
CA ASN A 9 21.50 9.21 8.35
C ASN A 9 20.00 9.45 8.15
N ILE A 10 19.41 8.81 7.13
CA ILE A 10 17.96 8.79 6.91
C ILE A 10 17.44 7.45 7.40
N GLU A 11 16.41 7.46 8.23
CA GLU A 11 15.73 6.25 8.71
C GLU A 11 14.56 5.90 7.77
N PRO A 12 14.72 4.93 6.84
CA PRO A 12 13.62 4.52 5.99
C PRO A 12 12.67 3.60 6.75
N ILE A 13 11.38 3.77 6.50
CA ILE A 13 10.34 2.80 6.83
C ILE A 13 9.80 2.27 5.50
N ILE A 14 9.77 0.95 5.35
CA ILE A 14 9.17 0.31 4.17
C ILE A 14 7.69 0.09 4.46
N LEU A 15 6.84 0.69 3.63
CA LEU A 15 5.41 0.42 3.61
C LEU A 15 5.11 -0.63 2.55
N THR A 16 4.36 -1.66 2.91
CA THR A 16 3.95 -2.71 1.99
C THR A 16 2.61 -3.29 2.41
N GLN A 17 2.04 -4.19 1.62
CA GLN A 17 0.76 -4.81 1.91
C GLN A 17 0.92 -6.08 2.74
N LYS A 18 -0.08 -6.35 3.58
CA LYS A 18 -0.28 -7.64 4.23
C LYS A 18 -0.86 -8.64 3.21
N THR A 19 -0.15 -9.75 2.95
CA THR A 19 -0.53 -10.79 1.98
C THR A 19 -1.08 -12.06 2.64
N ALA A 20 -1.09 -12.12 3.96
CA ALA A 20 -1.70 -13.21 4.72
C ALA A 20 -2.18 -12.70 6.07
N SER A 21 -3.33 -13.19 6.54
CA SER A 21 -3.93 -12.81 7.83
C SER A 21 -2.98 -12.97 9.03
N ASN A 22 -2.09 -13.97 8.97
CA ASN A 22 -1.15 -14.31 10.05
C ASN A 22 0.16 -13.50 10.02
N GLN A 23 0.42 -12.68 9.00
CA GLN A 23 1.62 -11.83 8.98
C GLN A 23 1.55 -10.75 10.06
N GLN A 24 2.68 -10.48 10.71
CA GLN A 24 2.80 -9.39 11.67
C GLN A 24 2.61 -8.04 10.97
N LYS A 25 1.93 -7.10 11.64
CA LYS A 25 1.70 -5.74 11.12
C LYS A 25 3.01 -4.95 11.01
N GLU A 26 3.93 -5.19 11.92
CA GLU A 26 5.22 -4.51 12.00
C GLU A 26 6.31 -5.56 12.21
N GLU A 27 7.40 -5.42 11.47
CA GLU A 27 8.60 -6.24 11.63
C GLU A 27 9.87 -5.44 11.29
N VAL A 28 11.03 -5.96 11.68
CA VAL A 28 12.33 -5.37 11.36
C VAL A 28 13.12 -6.35 10.52
N ILE A 29 13.46 -5.97 9.28
CA ILE A 29 14.23 -6.77 8.33
C ILE A 29 15.53 -6.03 8.02
N ASP A 30 16.68 -6.64 8.29
CA ASP A 30 18.01 -6.00 8.13
C ASP A 30 18.11 -4.63 8.83
N GLY A 31 17.49 -4.54 10.01
CA GLY A 31 17.40 -3.31 10.81
C GLY A 31 16.49 -2.23 10.22
N ILE A 32 15.76 -2.50 9.13
CA ILE A 32 14.80 -1.57 8.52
C ILE A 32 13.40 -1.93 9.03
N LYS A 33 12.68 -0.93 9.53
CA LYS A 33 11.29 -1.10 9.93
C LYS A 33 10.41 -1.31 8.70
N VAL A 34 9.62 -2.37 8.72
CA VAL A 34 8.64 -2.72 7.69
C VAL A 34 7.25 -2.68 8.31
N LEU A 35 6.36 -1.89 7.73
CA LEU A 35 4.96 -1.80 8.10
C LEU A 35 4.10 -2.41 7.00
N ARG A 36 3.24 -3.34 7.39
CA ARG A 36 2.31 -4.05 6.51
C ARG A 36 0.90 -3.51 6.68
N PHE A 37 0.44 -2.77 5.69
CA PHE A 37 -0.92 -2.23 5.67
C PHE A 37 -1.93 -3.30 5.29
N ASP A 38 -3.04 -3.30 6.02
CA ASP A 38 -4.21 -4.11 5.69
C ASP A 38 -5.09 -3.35 4.70
N CYS A 39 -4.88 -3.62 3.42
CA CYS A 39 -5.68 -3.07 2.34
C CYS A 39 -6.88 -3.98 1.99
N GLY A 40 -7.14 -5.05 2.76
CA GLY A 40 -8.06 -6.11 2.40
C GLY A 40 -7.44 -7.19 1.49
N ASP A 41 -8.31 -8.09 1.01
CA ASP A 41 -7.95 -9.31 0.28
C ASP A 41 -7.78 -9.11 -1.23
N PHE A 42 -7.84 -7.88 -1.72
CA PHE A 42 -7.87 -7.60 -3.16
C PHE A 42 -6.61 -8.10 -3.87
N VAL A 43 -5.43 -7.96 -3.24
CA VAL A 43 -4.18 -8.51 -3.81
C VAL A 43 -4.14 -10.02 -3.76
N ASP A 44 -4.67 -10.65 -2.71
CA ASP A 44 -4.78 -12.11 -2.64
C ASP A 44 -5.70 -12.63 -3.75
N ARG A 45 -6.80 -11.90 -4.04
CA ARG A 45 -7.69 -12.17 -5.18
C ARG A 45 -7.00 -11.99 -6.52
N ILE A 46 -6.19 -10.94 -6.70
CA ILE A 46 -5.35 -10.75 -7.91
C ILE A 46 -4.35 -11.90 -8.07
N GLN A 47 -3.67 -12.31 -7.01
CA GLN A 47 -2.73 -13.43 -7.07
C GLN A 47 -3.45 -14.74 -7.43
N LYS A 48 -4.60 -15.00 -6.82
CA LYS A 48 -5.45 -16.15 -7.16
C LYS A 48 -5.86 -16.12 -8.64
N PHE A 49 -6.26 -14.97 -9.14
CA PHE A 49 -6.63 -14.79 -10.55
C PHE A 49 -5.44 -15.03 -11.48
N ASN A 50 -4.27 -14.44 -11.19
CA ASN A 50 -3.07 -14.57 -12.03
C ASN A 50 -2.55 -16.01 -12.10
N ASN A 51 -2.76 -16.80 -11.03
CA ASN A 51 -2.34 -18.20 -10.95
C ASN A 51 -3.39 -19.21 -11.47
N ALA A 52 -4.61 -18.75 -11.78
CA ALA A 52 -5.67 -19.61 -12.32
C ALA A 52 -5.44 -19.93 -13.81
N SER A 53 -6.07 -21.00 -14.31
CA SER A 53 -6.06 -21.29 -15.75
C SER A 53 -6.86 -20.24 -16.54
N GLU A 54 -6.65 -20.13 -17.86
CA GLU A 54 -7.40 -19.17 -18.69
C GLU A 54 -8.92 -19.40 -18.65
N GLU A 55 -9.34 -20.66 -18.58
CA GLU A 55 -10.75 -21.05 -18.45
C GLU A 55 -11.35 -20.59 -17.11
N GLU A 56 -10.58 -20.71 -16.04
CA GLU A 56 -10.98 -20.25 -14.70
C GLU A 56 -10.96 -18.73 -14.56
N LYS A 57 -10.00 -18.04 -15.19
CA LYS A 57 -9.90 -16.57 -15.17
C LYS A 57 -11.21 -15.93 -15.66
N GLN A 58 -11.77 -16.42 -16.76
CA GLN A 58 -13.03 -15.91 -17.29
C GLN A 58 -14.17 -15.98 -16.25
N THR A 59 -14.21 -17.04 -15.44
CA THR A 59 -15.23 -17.21 -14.38
C THR A 59 -14.88 -16.47 -13.09
N LEU A 60 -13.61 -16.21 -12.84
CA LEU A 60 -13.12 -15.52 -11.66
C LEU A 60 -13.22 -14.01 -11.78
N THR A 61 -13.17 -13.43 -12.98
CA THR A 61 -13.25 -11.96 -13.18
C THR A 61 -14.48 -11.38 -12.48
N ASP A 62 -15.68 -11.90 -12.79
CA ASP A 62 -16.94 -11.37 -12.25
C ASP A 62 -17.18 -11.75 -10.78
N LYS A 63 -16.56 -12.85 -10.32
CA LYS A 63 -16.70 -13.35 -8.94
C LYS A 63 -15.75 -12.66 -7.98
N LEU A 64 -14.53 -12.40 -8.42
CA LEU A 64 -13.44 -11.87 -7.59
C LEU A 64 -13.29 -10.37 -7.68
N PHE A 65 -13.80 -9.71 -8.73
CA PHE A 65 -13.60 -8.27 -8.90
C PHE A 65 -14.92 -7.56 -9.17
N LYS A 66 -15.24 -6.62 -8.29
CA LYS A 66 -16.33 -5.65 -8.44
C LYS A 66 -15.74 -4.26 -8.63
N PRO A 67 -16.42 -3.36 -9.36
CA PRO A 67 -15.97 -1.98 -9.48
C PRO A 67 -15.70 -1.29 -8.12
N SER A 68 -16.50 -1.62 -7.10
CA SER A 68 -16.34 -1.09 -5.74
C SER A 68 -15.13 -1.63 -4.98
N ASP A 69 -14.46 -2.70 -5.45
CA ASP A 69 -13.28 -3.24 -4.77
C ASP A 69 -12.10 -2.28 -4.81
N ILE A 70 -11.93 -1.54 -5.92
CA ILE A 70 -10.88 -0.52 -6.05
C ILE A 70 -11.11 0.59 -5.03
N GLU A 71 -12.34 1.09 -4.94
CA GLU A 71 -12.74 2.13 -4.00
C GLU A 71 -12.55 1.67 -2.55
N ASN A 72 -13.08 0.50 -2.19
CA ASN A 72 -12.95 -0.06 -0.85
C ASN A 72 -11.48 -0.26 -0.45
N THR A 73 -10.65 -0.78 -1.36
CA THR A 73 -9.22 -1.00 -1.13
C THR A 73 -8.49 0.33 -0.99
N ALA A 74 -8.82 1.32 -1.81
CA ALA A 74 -8.25 2.66 -1.75
C ALA A 74 -8.61 3.37 -0.44
N MET A 75 -9.86 3.26 0.03
CA MET A 75 -10.29 3.82 1.31
C MET A 75 -9.57 3.18 2.51
N LYS A 76 -9.39 1.85 2.50
CA LYS A 76 -8.61 1.15 3.53
C LYS A 76 -7.15 1.61 3.54
N LEU A 77 -6.54 1.69 2.37
CA LEU A 77 -5.16 2.17 2.22
C LEU A 77 -5.04 3.65 2.65
N ALA A 78 -6.02 4.50 2.32
CA ALA A 78 -6.06 5.88 2.77
C ALA A 78 -6.07 5.99 4.30
N LYS A 79 -6.87 5.15 4.97
CA LYS A 79 -6.92 5.07 6.44
C LYS A 79 -5.57 4.66 7.03
N GLU A 80 -4.91 3.63 6.49
CA GLU A 80 -3.58 3.22 6.96
C GLU A 80 -2.51 4.29 6.72
N PHE A 81 -2.54 4.98 5.56
CA PHE A 81 -1.67 6.13 5.32
C PHE A 81 -1.94 7.26 6.33
N HIS A 82 -3.19 7.57 6.63
CA HIS A 82 -3.53 8.58 7.63
C HIS A 82 -2.90 8.27 8.99
N LEU A 83 -3.09 7.03 9.47
CA LEU A 83 -2.53 6.57 10.75
C LEU A 83 -1.00 6.64 10.74
N PHE A 84 -0.37 6.09 9.69
CA PHE A 84 1.07 6.12 9.54
C PHE A 84 1.64 7.54 9.55
N ILE A 85 1.04 8.45 8.77
CA ILE A 85 1.48 9.84 8.66
C ILE A 85 1.34 10.57 10.01
N LYS A 86 0.23 10.34 10.71
CA LYS A 86 -0.02 10.93 12.04
C LYS A 86 1.00 10.47 13.09
N GLU A 87 1.32 9.17 13.08
CA GLU A 87 2.21 8.55 14.07
C GLU A 87 3.68 8.82 13.78
N ASN A 88 4.10 8.73 12.51
CA ASN A 88 5.52 8.73 12.11
C ASN A 88 5.98 10.06 11.52
N LYS A 89 5.04 10.95 11.17
CA LYS A 89 5.31 12.29 10.61
C LYS A 89 6.40 12.29 9.51
N PRO A 90 6.28 11.41 8.49
CA PRO A 90 7.29 11.29 7.45
C PRO A 90 7.43 12.60 6.67
N LYS A 91 8.66 13.00 6.34
CA LYS A 91 8.91 14.14 5.46
C LYS A 91 8.51 13.85 4.01
N ALA A 92 8.73 12.61 3.57
CA ALA A 92 8.44 12.16 2.22
C ALA A 92 7.95 10.70 2.22
N ILE A 93 7.03 10.39 1.31
CA ILE A 93 6.62 9.02 0.98
C ILE A 93 6.95 8.80 -0.49
N HIS A 94 7.77 7.78 -0.76
CA HIS A 94 8.13 7.34 -2.10
C HIS A 94 7.26 6.15 -2.48
N VAL A 95 6.52 6.27 -3.58
CA VAL A 95 5.57 5.27 -4.05
C VAL A 95 6.08 4.68 -5.36
N HIS A 96 6.19 3.34 -5.39
CA HIS A 96 6.48 2.62 -6.63
C HIS A 96 5.22 2.52 -7.49
N ASN A 97 5.33 2.80 -8.80
CA ASN A 97 4.16 2.88 -9.69
C ASN A 97 3.38 1.56 -9.85
N SER A 98 3.95 0.41 -9.48
CA SER A 98 3.20 -0.85 -9.43
C SER A 98 2.04 -0.82 -8.41
N TYR A 99 2.05 0.11 -7.46
CA TYR A 99 0.96 0.31 -6.51
C TYR A 99 -0.12 1.23 -7.09
N PHE A 100 -0.81 0.74 -8.12
CA PHE A 100 -1.80 1.50 -8.92
C PHE A 100 -3.00 2.03 -8.12
N ILE A 101 -3.29 1.47 -6.94
CA ILE A 101 -4.37 1.94 -6.05
C ILE A 101 -3.95 3.21 -5.27
N THR A 102 -2.65 3.49 -5.18
CA THR A 102 -2.14 4.59 -4.35
C THR A 102 -2.68 5.96 -4.75
N PRO A 103 -2.76 6.36 -6.04
CA PRO A 103 -3.36 7.63 -6.42
C PRO A 103 -4.80 7.80 -5.91
N TYR A 104 -5.62 6.75 -5.96
CA TYR A 104 -6.98 6.76 -5.42
C TYR A 104 -6.98 6.89 -3.90
N ALA A 105 -6.08 6.18 -3.21
CA ALA A 105 -5.94 6.31 -1.76
C ALA A 105 -5.54 7.73 -1.34
N LEU A 106 -4.63 8.39 -2.08
CA LEU A 106 -4.27 9.78 -1.82
C LEU A 106 -5.43 10.75 -2.07
N TYR A 107 -6.24 10.50 -3.11
CA TYR A 107 -7.46 11.26 -3.34
C TYR A 107 -8.41 11.16 -2.15
N PHE A 108 -8.71 9.95 -1.67
CA PHE A 108 -9.59 9.76 -0.50
C PHE A 108 -9.00 10.35 0.77
N LEU A 109 -7.68 10.21 0.97
CA LEU A 109 -6.99 10.78 2.12
C LEU A 109 -7.15 12.32 2.14
N LYS A 110 -7.04 12.97 0.98
CA LYS A 110 -7.24 14.42 0.85
C LYS A 110 -8.70 14.84 1.09
N GLN A 111 -9.66 14.07 0.58
CA GLN A 111 -11.09 14.38 0.75
C GLN A 111 -11.57 14.22 2.20
N ASN A 112 -11.01 13.28 2.95
CA ASN A 112 -11.52 12.90 4.27
C ASN A 112 -10.68 13.47 5.43
N HIS A 113 -9.51 14.06 5.16
CA HIS A 113 -8.61 14.55 6.19
C HIS A 113 -8.03 15.92 5.80
N ASP A 114 -8.72 16.99 6.23
CA ASP A 114 -8.43 18.40 5.89
C ASP A 114 -7.04 18.90 6.32
N THR A 115 -6.41 18.22 7.28
CA THR A 115 -5.08 18.59 7.81
C THR A 115 -4.04 17.55 7.40
N PHE A 116 -3.64 17.64 6.14
CA PHE A 116 -2.46 16.92 5.68
C PHE A 116 -1.21 17.59 6.28
N PRO A 117 -0.39 16.88 7.08
CA PRO A 117 0.94 17.39 7.40
C PRO A 117 1.75 17.48 6.09
N THR A 118 2.83 18.27 6.11
CA THR A 118 3.67 18.66 4.96
C THR A 118 4.42 17.51 4.25
N THR A 119 3.96 16.27 4.40
CA THR A 119 4.50 15.07 3.75
C THR A 119 4.36 15.19 2.24
N SER A 120 5.50 15.11 1.54
CA SER A 120 5.53 15.10 0.09
C SER A 120 5.42 13.68 -0.47
N PHE A 121 4.67 13.50 -1.56
CA PHE A 121 4.52 12.21 -2.25
C PHE A 121 5.28 12.22 -3.57
N TYR A 122 6.11 11.21 -3.80
CA TYR A 122 6.88 11.05 -5.03
C TYR A 122 6.53 9.73 -5.69
N PHE A 123 6.03 9.78 -6.92
CA PHE A 123 5.72 8.62 -7.75
C PHE A 123 6.83 8.41 -8.77
N TRP A 124 7.32 7.18 -8.90
CA TRP A 124 8.40 6.87 -9.84
C TRP A 124 8.10 5.61 -10.66
N SER A 125 8.33 5.70 -11.98
CA SER A 125 8.40 4.58 -12.92
C SER A 125 9.85 4.33 -13.31
N HIS A 126 10.22 3.05 -13.43
CA HIS A 126 11.37 2.62 -14.22
C HIS A 126 11.01 2.52 -15.70
#